data_AF-A0A3P6QMW7-F1
#
_entry.id   AF-A0A3P6QMW7-F1
#
_cell.length_a   1.000
_cell.length_b   1.000
_cell.length_c   1.000
_cell.angle_alpha   90.00
_cell.angle_beta   90.00
_cell.angle_gamma   90.00
#
_symmetry.space_group_name_H-M   'P 1'
#
loop_
_entity.id
_entity.type
_entity.pdbx_description
1 polymer ?
#
loop_
_entity_poly.entity_id
_entity_poly.type
_entity_poly.pdbx_seq_one_letter_code
_entity_poly.pdbx_strand_id
1 'polypeptide(L)'
;MHVNEKYRSIQTFYKYYSGEKTAPILTIFVGGNHEASGYLAELPNGGWVAPNIYYMGFANVIRFAGLRIAGLSGIYNGREFNRAYCAKILLVDLIMLNTFLHSPVTGHYERPPYKDRSDIVSSYHVRNIDVWRLKQLRPADDDSTSNPVDIMISHDWPSGIVDFGDKDWLLRVKPFFADDVNNGKLGNPSTMQLLYDIRPRYWFAAHLHVAFAALVAHDGKDGSAGANPTRFLALDKPIPRRQFIQALELDIAEDAELKLTYDPQWLAILKSTDSFTTITRSVSGKELQNAYLPSAHSNERWDFRPTEEELASISKLGDMSIPENFQQTAKPLLKDTPEARNAQCTPYYRNPQTAEFCSWLDIQDLNKMLVDRDPDSVDIAHYLVENSTDDSEIQIDEEVGIFDIYEPRDRVQAKLGPRTSYVYTDGGINYTIVQTAARMIFDDGEDFVLDTRPTPDTLPSPKTTRDAQDDPLNDFVPPKLTPKAKDTLPDVLDDFVPPKITPKSRKDDSSSDEIVLKRRKVDLPDDE
;
A
#
# COMPACT_ATOMS: atom_id res chain seq x y z
N MET A 1 -9.05 8.99 12.34
CA MET A 1 -8.26 7.81 12.77
C MET A 1 -9.16 6.74 13.38
N HIS A 2 -9.16 5.54 12.81
CA HIS A 2 -9.85 4.38 13.38
C HIS A 2 -8.91 3.60 14.33
N VAL A 3 -8.84 4.03 15.58
CA VAL A 3 -8.15 3.33 16.68
C VAL A 3 -9.07 3.27 17.91
N ASN A 4 -8.95 2.21 18.71
CA ASN A 4 -9.66 2.07 19.99
C ASN A 4 -9.23 3.20 20.95
N GLU A 5 -10.17 3.86 21.62
CA GLU A 5 -9.94 5.11 22.38
C GLU A 5 -8.79 5.05 23.36
N LYS A 6 -8.67 3.96 24.14
CA LYS A 6 -7.55 3.74 25.07
C LYS A 6 -6.16 3.65 24.43
N TYR A 7 -6.07 3.60 23.10
CA TYR A 7 -4.83 3.53 22.32
C TYR A 7 -4.69 4.69 21.31
N ARG A 8 -5.60 5.68 21.31
CA ARG A 8 -5.44 6.91 20.51
C ARG A 8 -4.35 7.78 21.12
N SER A 9 -3.48 8.33 20.28
CA SER A 9 -2.46 9.32 20.62
C SER A 9 -2.16 10.14 19.37
N ILE A 10 -1.90 11.45 19.53
CA ILE A 10 -1.52 12.33 18.42
C ILE A 10 -0.08 12.08 17.93
N GLN A 11 0.74 11.41 18.75
CA GLN A 11 2.15 11.13 18.50
C GLN A 11 2.92 12.40 18.11
N THR A 12 3.62 12.41 16.97
CA THR A 12 4.59 13.45 16.60
C THR A 12 4.25 14.19 15.31
N PHE A 13 3.31 13.71 14.48
CA PHE A 13 3.04 14.30 13.17
C PHE A 13 2.62 15.78 13.25
N TYR A 14 1.86 16.13 14.28
CA TYR A 14 1.40 17.52 14.50
C TYR A 14 2.53 18.55 14.51
N LYS A 15 3.74 18.14 14.92
CA LYS A 15 4.94 18.99 14.99
C LYS A 15 5.50 19.34 13.61
N TYR A 16 5.30 18.46 12.63
CA TYR A 16 5.67 18.74 11.24
C TYR A 16 4.60 19.60 10.55
N TYR A 17 3.33 19.30 10.82
CA TYR A 17 2.21 20.12 10.34
C TYR A 17 2.28 21.57 10.85
N SER A 18 2.63 21.77 12.13
CA SER A 18 2.73 23.09 12.77
C SER A 18 3.99 23.88 12.44
N GLY A 19 4.98 23.28 11.76
CA GLY A 19 6.29 23.90 11.53
C GLY A 19 7.24 23.88 12.73
N GLU A 20 6.90 23.23 13.86
CA GLU A 20 7.87 22.97 14.95
C GLU A 20 9.06 22.11 14.45
N LYS A 21 8.84 21.30 13.42
CA LYS A 21 9.85 20.43 12.79
C LYS A 21 9.69 20.37 11.27
N THR A 22 10.81 20.17 10.60
CA THR A 22 10.88 19.82 9.16
C THR A 22 11.40 18.39 9.03
N ALA A 23 10.93 17.61 8.05
CA ALA A 23 11.53 16.31 7.79
C ALA A 23 12.93 16.48 7.16
N PRO A 24 13.99 15.86 7.70
CA PRO A 24 15.37 16.04 7.23
C PRO A 24 15.67 15.28 5.93
N ILE A 25 14.75 14.41 5.49
CA ILE A 25 14.83 13.60 4.28
C ILE A 25 13.44 13.63 3.64
N LEU A 26 13.37 13.73 2.31
CA LEU A 26 12.12 13.65 1.56
C LEU A 26 11.39 12.33 1.89
N THR A 27 10.21 12.44 2.48
CA THR A 27 9.43 11.31 3.00
C THR A 27 8.17 11.13 2.16
N ILE A 28 8.22 10.19 1.22
CA ILE A 28 7.09 9.78 0.38
C ILE A 28 6.34 8.63 1.10
N PHE A 29 5.01 8.68 1.19
CA PHE A 29 4.24 7.61 1.84
C PHE A 29 2.85 7.34 1.23
N VAL A 30 2.38 6.10 1.39
CA VAL A 30 0.98 5.69 1.20
C VAL A 30 0.29 5.57 2.56
N GLY A 31 -1.02 5.83 2.59
CA GLY A 31 -1.82 5.75 3.83
C GLY A 31 -2.07 4.29 4.23
N GLY A 32 -2.04 4.00 5.55
CA GLY A 32 -2.43 2.71 6.09
C GLY A 32 -3.85 2.72 6.67
N ASN A 33 -4.06 1.92 7.73
CA ASN A 33 -5.36 1.81 8.39
C ASN A 33 -5.48 2.67 9.69
N HIS A 34 -4.46 3.45 10.04
CA HIS A 34 -4.38 4.21 11.30
C HIS A 34 -4.17 5.71 11.06
N GLU A 35 -4.84 6.27 10.06
CA GLU A 35 -4.53 7.61 9.54
C GLU A 35 -5.35 8.75 10.14
N ALA A 36 -4.86 9.97 9.92
CA ALA A 36 -5.69 11.17 9.87
C ALA A 36 -6.55 11.19 8.58
N SER A 37 -7.37 10.15 8.36
CA SER A 37 -8.06 9.89 7.08
C SER A 37 -8.86 11.07 6.53
N GLY A 38 -9.41 11.94 7.38
CA GLY A 38 -10.13 13.14 6.95
C GLY A 38 -9.22 14.20 6.31
N TYR A 39 -7.97 14.30 6.76
CA TYR A 39 -6.95 15.18 6.20
C TYR A 39 -6.30 14.56 4.95
N LEU A 40 -6.03 13.25 4.95
CA LEU A 40 -5.55 12.55 3.73
C LEU A 40 -6.59 12.56 2.61
N ALA A 41 -7.89 12.55 2.93
CA ALA A 41 -8.97 12.73 1.96
C ALA A 41 -9.09 14.16 1.40
N GLU A 42 -8.27 15.11 1.86
CA GLU A 42 -8.10 16.40 1.19
C GLU A 42 -7.10 16.34 0.01
N LEU A 43 -6.33 15.24 -0.11
CA LEU A 43 -5.27 15.07 -1.10
C LEU A 43 -5.46 13.76 -1.91
N PRO A 44 -6.60 13.56 -2.59
CA PRO A 44 -6.92 12.31 -3.31
C PRO A 44 -5.90 11.93 -4.38
N ASN A 45 -5.32 12.92 -5.06
CA ASN A 45 -4.29 12.76 -6.11
C ASN A 45 -2.85 12.95 -5.59
N GLY A 46 -2.68 12.92 -4.27
CA GLY A 46 -1.41 13.20 -3.58
C GLY A 46 -1.16 14.68 -3.32
N GLY A 47 -0.11 14.97 -2.54
CA GLY A 47 0.27 16.33 -2.14
C GLY A 47 1.12 16.35 -0.87
N TRP A 48 1.65 17.53 -0.54
CA TRP A 48 2.42 17.76 0.68
C TRP A 48 1.51 17.79 1.91
N VAL A 49 1.85 16.99 2.92
CA VAL A 49 1.17 17.00 4.22
C VAL A 49 1.94 17.78 5.29
N ALA A 50 3.22 18.06 5.02
CA ALA A 50 4.11 18.98 5.71
C ALA A 50 5.34 19.21 4.79
N PRO A 51 6.21 20.21 5.05
CA PRO A 51 7.45 20.38 4.29
C PRO A 51 8.32 19.10 4.34
N ASN A 52 8.80 18.66 3.18
CA ASN A 52 9.50 17.39 2.94
C ASN A 52 8.69 16.10 3.23
N ILE A 53 7.37 16.16 3.41
CA ILE A 53 6.52 14.96 3.59
C ILE A 53 5.41 14.95 2.52
N TYR A 54 5.51 14.02 1.56
CA TYR A 54 4.59 13.89 0.43
C TYR A 54 3.70 12.63 0.57
N TYR A 55 2.38 12.84 0.59
CA TYR A 55 1.40 11.77 0.54
C TYR A 55 1.10 11.40 -0.91
N MET A 56 1.11 10.10 -1.22
CA MET A 56 0.82 9.59 -2.56
C MET A 56 -0.63 9.81 -3.02
N GLY A 57 -1.60 10.03 -2.13
CA GLY A 57 -3.02 10.00 -2.50
C GLY A 57 -3.64 8.60 -2.40
N PHE A 58 -4.85 8.41 -2.93
CA PHE A 58 -5.52 7.11 -2.91
C PHE A 58 -4.80 6.09 -3.81
N ALA A 59 -4.50 6.49 -5.05
CA ALA A 59 -3.51 5.87 -5.92
C ALA A 59 -2.84 6.92 -6.80
N ASN A 60 -1.56 6.76 -7.10
CA ASN A 60 -0.79 7.74 -7.89
C ASN A 60 0.50 7.12 -8.47
N VAL A 61 1.08 7.78 -9.47
CA VAL A 61 2.47 7.56 -9.90
C VAL A 61 3.20 8.90 -9.98
N ILE A 62 4.33 8.98 -9.28
CA ILE A 62 5.25 10.12 -9.33
C ILE A 62 6.63 9.64 -9.79
N ARG A 63 7.51 10.60 -10.09
CA ARG A 63 8.90 10.36 -10.47
C ARG A 63 9.84 11.08 -9.53
N PHE A 64 10.95 10.43 -9.20
CA PHE A 64 12.05 10.98 -8.41
C PHE A 64 13.37 10.40 -8.90
N ALA A 65 14.37 11.24 -9.19
CA ALA A 65 15.66 10.79 -9.73
C ALA A 65 15.54 9.87 -10.97
N GLY A 66 14.55 10.13 -11.83
CA GLY A 66 14.21 9.31 -13.00
C GLY A 66 13.34 8.08 -12.72
N LEU A 67 13.40 7.50 -11.52
CA LEU A 67 12.64 6.31 -11.11
C LEU A 67 11.13 6.57 -11.08
N ARG A 68 10.33 5.60 -11.52
CA ARG A 68 8.85 5.66 -11.46
C ARG A 68 8.34 4.97 -10.19
N ILE A 69 7.68 5.75 -9.32
CA ILE A 69 7.17 5.30 -8.02
C ILE A 69 5.63 5.33 -8.05
N ALA A 70 5.02 4.15 -8.07
CA ALA A 70 3.58 3.96 -7.95
C ALA A 70 3.18 3.70 -6.49
N GLY A 71 2.00 4.16 -6.09
CA GLY A 71 1.47 4.02 -4.73
C GLY A 71 -0.01 3.66 -4.71
N LEU A 72 -0.41 2.84 -3.74
CA LEU A 72 -1.80 2.50 -3.42
C LEU A 72 -2.02 2.56 -1.90
N SER A 73 -2.88 3.47 -1.47
CA SER A 73 -3.20 3.69 -0.04
C SER A 73 -4.37 2.82 0.44
N GLY A 74 -4.31 2.43 1.71
CA GLY A 74 -5.39 1.80 2.45
C GLY A 74 -5.21 0.31 2.74
N ILE A 75 -6.32 -0.36 3.04
CA ILE A 75 -6.40 -1.83 3.10
C ILE A 75 -7.63 -2.37 2.35
N TYR A 76 -7.55 -3.60 1.86
CA TYR A 76 -8.65 -4.25 1.17
C TYR A 76 -9.84 -4.50 2.09
N ASN A 77 -11.04 -4.18 1.58
CA ASN A 77 -12.29 -4.65 2.16
C ASN A 77 -13.27 -5.00 1.05
N GLY A 78 -13.58 -6.29 0.88
CA GLY A 78 -14.39 -6.76 -0.24
C GLY A 78 -15.80 -6.15 -0.33
N ARG A 79 -16.36 -5.63 0.77
CA ARG A 79 -17.63 -4.89 0.74
C ARG A 79 -17.46 -3.49 0.14
N GLU A 80 -16.42 -2.75 0.52
CA GLU A 80 -16.21 -1.39 0.01
C GLU A 80 -15.64 -1.41 -1.41
N PHE A 81 -14.73 -2.33 -1.71
CA PHE A 81 -14.12 -2.52 -3.03
C PHE A 81 -15.13 -2.90 -4.12
N ASN A 82 -16.23 -3.59 -3.76
CA ASN A 82 -17.30 -4.00 -4.70
C ASN A 82 -18.66 -3.37 -4.35
N ARG A 83 -18.71 -2.27 -3.58
CA ARG A 83 -19.93 -1.86 -2.85
C ARG A 83 -21.18 -1.68 -3.69
N ALA A 84 -21.02 -1.14 -4.89
CA ALA A 84 -22.14 -0.87 -5.80
C ALA A 84 -22.84 -2.15 -6.31
N TYR A 85 -22.24 -3.34 -6.19
CA TYR A 85 -22.90 -4.63 -6.44
C TYR A 85 -23.97 -4.97 -5.38
N CYS A 86 -23.80 -4.48 -4.15
CA CYS A 86 -24.54 -4.96 -2.99
C CYS A 86 -25.95 -4.34 -2.84
N ALA A 87 -26.28 -3.32 -3.64
CA ALA A 87 -27.52 -2.55 -3.50
C ALA A 87 -28.76 -3.17 -4.19
N LYS A 88 -28.61 -4.31 -4.89
CA LYS A 88 -29.67 -4.78 -5.81
C LYS A 88 -29.88 -6.29 -5.95
N ILE A 89 -29.51 -7.11 -4.95
CA ILE A 89 -29.94 -8.53 -4.88
C ILE A 89 -31.39 -8.60 -4.39
N LEU A 90 -32.30 -8.02 -5.19
CA LEU A 90 -33.76 -8.04 -5.03
C LEU A 90 -34.43 -7.52 -6.33
N LEU A 91 -34.25 -8.23 -7.46
CA LEU A 91 -35.29 -8.49 -8.50
C LEU A 91 -34.75 -9.26 -9.74
N VAL A 92 -35.35 -10.42 -10.02
CA VAL A 92 -35.50 -11.11 -11.34
C VAL A 92 -34.27 -11.71 -12.05
N ASP A 93 -34.27 -13.04 -12.11
CA ASP A 93 -33.21 -13.95 -12.57
C ASP A 93 -33.02 -14.08 -14.10
N LEU A 94 -32.96 -12.98 -14.86
CA LEU A 94 -32.64 -13.05 -16.31
C LEU A 94 -31.66 -12.02 -16.87
N ILE A 95 -31.34 -10.95 -16.15
CA ILE A 95 -30.35 -9.94 -16.60
C ILE A 95 -28.91 -10.34 -16.22
N MET A 96 -28.76 -11.22 -15.22
CA MET A 96 -27.50 -11.52 -14.52
C MET A 96 -26.33 -11.92 -15.43
N LEU A 97 -26.57 -12.57 -16.57
CA LEU A 97 -25.49 -13.11 -17.41
C LEU A 97 -24.62 -12.00 -18.06
N ASN A 98 -25.20 -10.84 -18.39
CA ASN A 98 -24.42 -9.69 -18.87
C ASN A 98 -23.83 -8.84 -17.72
N THR A 99 -24.43 -8.87 -16.54
CA THR A 99 -23.96 -8.11 -15.37
C THR A 99 -22.62 -8.65 -14.84
N PHE A 100 -22.38 -9.96 -14.95
CA PHE A 100 -21.14 -10.62 -14.49
C PHE A 100 -19.86 -10.15 -15.21
N LEU A 101 -19.97 -9.40 -16.32
CA LEU A 101 -18.83 -8.94 -17.13
C LEU A 101 -18.28 -7.54 -16.74
N HIS A 102 -18.96 -6.85 -15.81
CA HIS A 102 -18.73 -5.43 -15.51
C HIS A 102 -18.71 -5.16 -14.00
N SER A 103 -17.57 -4.75 -13.45
CA SER A 103 -17.45 -4.36 -12.04
C SER A 103 -17.95 -2.92 -11.86
N PRO A 104 -18.91 -2.64 -10.97
CA PRO A 104 -19.44 -1.30 -10.81
C PRO A 104 -18.44 -0.38 -10.09
N VAL A 105 -18.31 0.87 -10.54
CA VAL A 105 -17.32 1.82 -9.99
C VAL A 105 -17.61 2.07 -8.52
N THR A 106 -16.58 1.96 -7.68
CA THR A 106 -16.62 2.38 -6.28
C THR A 106 -15.72 3.60 -6.12
N GLY A 107 -16.30 4.73 -5.71
CA GLY A 107 -15.56 5.97 -5.43
C GLY A 107 -15.30 6.17 -3.95
N HIS A 108 -14.45 7.15 -3.63
CA HIS A 108 -14.30 7.68 -2.27
C HIS A 108 -15.38 8.74 -2.05
N TYR A 109 -16.22 8.56 -1.04
CA TYR A 109 -17.41 9.39 -0.77
C TYR A 109 -17.44 9.96 0.66
N GLU A 110 -16.49 9.52 1.49
CA GLU A 110 -16.39 9.78 2.92
C GLU A 110 -15.54 11.02 3.23
N ARG A 111 -16.05 11.92 4.07
CA ARG A 111 -15.27 13.03 4.63
C ARG A 111 -15.79 13.45 6.02
N PRO A 112 -14.99 14.22 6.79
CA PRO A 112 -15.49 14.94 7.96
C PRO A 112 -16.68 15.86 7.64
N PRO A 113 -17.54 16.16 8.65
CA PRO A 113 -17.68 15.45 9.91
C PRO A 113 -18.33 14.07 9.66
N TYR A 114 -17.67 12.99 10.10
CA TYR A 114 -18.14 11.64 9.83
C TYR A 114 -19.42 11.32 10.60
N LYS A 115 -20.50 10.97 9.88
CA LYS A 115 -21.84 10.78 10.45
C LYS A 115 -22.00 9.41 11.12
N ASP A 116 -21.23 8.42 10.71
CA ASP A 116 -21.16 7.08 11.32
C ASP A 116 -19.70 6.60 11.42
N ARG A 117 -19.39 5.73 12.39
CA ARG A 117 -18.05 5.13 12.55
C ARG A 117 -17.64 4.28 11.34
N SER A 118 -18.61 3.69 10.63
CA SER A 118 -18.39 2.96 9.39
C SER A 118 -17.81 3.82 8.28
N ASP A 119 -18.13 5.12 8.22
CA ASP A 119 -17.56 6.05 7.24
C ASP A 119 -16.08 6.35 7.57
N ILE A 120 -15.73 6.42 8.87
CA ILE A 120 -14.33 6.50 9.32
C ILE A 120 -13.57 5.23 8.89
N VAL A 121 -14.21 4.06 8.99
CA VAL A 121 -13.64 2.76 8.61
C VAL A 121 -13.45 2.63 7.09
N SER A 122 -14.42 3.03 6.29
CA SER A 122 -14.33 2.89 4.82
C SER A 122 -13.46 3.95 4.15
N SER A 123 -13.21 5.10 4.80
CA SER A 123 -12.32 6.16 4.31
C SER A 123 -10.83 5.79 4.13
N TYR A 124 -10.40 4.62 4.62
CA TYR A 124 -9.06 4.07 4.34
C TYR A 124 -9.12 2.69 3.66
N HIS A 125 -10.28 2.25 3.19
CA HIS A 125 -10.35 1.03 2.38
C HIS A 125 -9.99 1.33 0.93
N VAL A 126 -9.31 0.39 0.25
CA VAL A 126 -9.00 0.47 -1.19
C VAL A 126 -10.30 0.45 -2.01
N ARG A 127 -10.37 1.19 -3.13
CA ARG A 127 -11.46 1.10 -4.12
C ARG A 127 -11.03 0.36 -5.39
N ASN A 128 -12.02 -0.13 -6.16
CA ASN A 128 -11.73 -0.79 -7.44
C ASN A 128 -11.25 0.17 -8.53
N ILE A 129 -11.67 1.44 -8.53
CA ILE A 129 -11.18 2.47 -9.47
C ILE A 129 -9.67 2.71 -9.31
N ASP A 130 -9.17 2.75 -8.08
CA ASP A 130 -7.75 2.99 -7.75
C ASP A 130 -6.86 1.90 -8.38
N VAL A 131 -7.22 0.63 -8.14
CA VAL A 131 -6.52 -0.54 -8.71
C VAL A 131 -6.71 -0.64 -10.23
N TRP A 132 -7.90 -0.35 -10.75
CA TRP A 132 -8.18 -0.41 -12.18
C TRP A 132 -7.46 0.67 -12.98
N ARG A 133 -7.26 1.88 -12.42
CA ARG A 133 -6.40 2.91 -13.01
C ARG A 133 -4.93 2.49 -13.01
N LEU A 134 -4.42 1.92 -11.91
CA LEU A 134 -3.05 1.39 -11.85
C LEU A 134 -2.80 0.27 -12.88
N LYS A 135 -3.80 -0.60 -13.16
CA LYS A 135 -3.73 -1.63 -14.22
C LYS A 135 -3.60 -1.08 -15.66
N GLN A 136 -3.74 0.24 -15.86
CA GLN A 136 -3.49 0.89 -17.15
C GLN A 136 -2.01 1.26 -17.36
N LEU A 137 -1.17 1.05 -16.35
CA LEU A 137 0.30 1.15 -16.44
C LEU A 137 0.97 -0.14 -16.95
N ARG A 138 0.18 -1.19 -17.24
CA ARG A 138 0.69 -2.45 -17.79
C ARG A 138 1.38 -2.19 -19.14
N PRO A 139 2.42 -2.96 -19.51
CA PRO A 139 3.08 -2.81 -20.81
C PRO A 139 2.13 -2.91 -22.02
N ALA A 140 2.64 -2.54 -23.20
CA ALA A 140 1.96 -2.82 -24.47
C ALA A 140 1.80 -4.34 -24.70
N ASP A 141 0.92 -4.76 -25.62
CA ASP A 141 0.60 -6.19 -25.85
C ASP A 141 1.69 -6.96 -26.62
N ASP A 142 2.95 -6.64 -26.36
CA ASP A 142 4.17 -7.30 -26.85
C ASP A 142 5.37 -7.24 -25.90
N ASP A 143 5.54 -6.15 -25.17
CA ASP A 143 6.59 -6.01 -24.17
C ASP A 143 6.25 -6.71 -22.84
N SER A 144 6.45 -8.02 -22.79
CA SER A 144 6.44 -8.79 -21.53
C SER A 144 7.68 -8.55 -20.66
N THR A 145 8.67 -7.81 -21.16
CA THR A 145 10.05 -7.79 -20.66
C THR A 145 10.41 -6.53 -19.86
N SER A 146 9.75 -5.41 -20.09
CA SER A 146 9.96 -4.21 -19.29
C SER A 146 9.24 -4.28 -17.94
N ASN A 147 9.87 -3.62 -16.97
CA ASN A 147 9.26 -3.29 -15.70
C ASN A 147 8.90 -1.80 -15.78
N PRO A 148 7.69 -1.42 -16.23
CA PRO A 148 7.33 -0.02 -16.48
C PRO A 148 7.26 0.82 -15.20
N VAL A 149 7.33 0.20 -14.03
CA VAL A 149 7.37 0.85 -12.71
C VAL A 149 8.60 0.33 -11.96
N ASP A 150 9.44 1.21 -11.43
CA ASP A 150 10.58 0.79 -10.60
C ASP A 150 10.10 0.31 -9.23
N ILE A 151 9.26 1.12 -8.57
CA ILE A 151 8.81 0.89 -7.20
C ILE A 151 7.28 0.96 -7.14
N MET A 152 6.65 -0.10 -6.65
CA MET A 152 5.26 -0.10 -6.23
C MET A 152 5.17 -0.13 -4.70
N ILE A 153 4.35 0.72 -4.11
CA ILE A 153 4.13 0.78 -2.65
C ILE A 153 2.66 0.53 -2.33
N SER A 154 2.38 -0.46 -1.49
CA SER A 154 1.06 -0.66 -0.87
C SER A 154 1.18 -0.77 0.65
N HIS A 155 0.12 -0.53 1.40
CA HIS A 155 0.16 -0.79 2.84
C HIS A 155 -0.11 -2.27 3.17
N ASP A 156 -1.12 -2.88 2.55
CA ASP A 156 -1.36 -4.33 2.62
C ASP A 156 -0.56 -5.14 1.59
N TRP A 157 -0.49 -6.46 1.79
CA TRP A 157 0.26 -7.38 0.94
C TRP A 157 -0.60 -7.91 -0.21
N PRO A 158 -0.03 -8.20 -1.39
CA PRO A 158 -0.71 -9.02 -2.40
C PRO A 158 -1.10 -10.41 -1.85
N SER A 159 -2.36 -10.82 -2.01
CA SER A 159 -2.78 -12.14 -1.54
C SER A 159 -2.05 -13.25 -2.31
N GLY A 160 -1.56 -14.26 -1.61
CA GLY A 160 -0.72 -15.33 -2.16
C GLY A 160 0.78 -15.00 -2.25
N ILE A 161 1.24 -13.79 -1.92
CA ILE A 161 2.68 -13.44 -1.99
C ILE A 161 3.57 -14.33 -1.10
N VAL A 162 2.97 -14.94 -0.08
CA VAL A 162 3.63 -15.87 0.84
C VAL A 162 4.14 -17.13 0.16
N ASP A 163 3.54 -17.53 -0.96
CA ASP A 163 3.94 -18.72 -1.73
C ASP A 163 5.22 -18.49 -2.56
N PHE A 164 5.69 -17.24 -2.65
CA PHE A 164 6.90 -16.82 -3.38
C PHE A 164 8.11 -16.54 -2.44
N GLY A 165 8.05 -17.00 -1.19
CA GLY A 165 9.11 -16.85 -0.17
C GLY A 165 9.10 -17.99 0.86
N ASP A 166 9.81 -17.86 2.00
CA ASP A 166 9.80 -18.89 3.06
C ASP A 166 8.48 -18.87 3.86
N LYS A 167 7.44 -19.43 3.25
CA LYS A 167 6.12 -19.67 3.82
C LYS A 167 6.18 -20.45 5.13
N ASP A 168 7.07 -21.44 5.23
CA ASP A 168 7.22 -22.23 6.45
C ASP A 168 7.82 -21.41 7.60
N TRP A 169 8.78 -20.52 7.33
CA TRP A 169 9.28 -19.56 8.34
C TRP A 169 8.19 -18.58 8.75
N LEU A 170 7.45 -18.03 7.79
CA LEU A 170 6.36 -17.12 8.09
C LEU A 170 5.32 -17.79 8.99
N LEU A 171 4.94 -19.04 8.72
CA LEU A 171 4.01 -19.80 9.56
C LEU A 171 4.62 -20.28 10.89
N ARG A 172 5.95 -20.48 10.99
CA ARG A 172 6.64 -20.68 12.28
C ARG A 172 6.60 -19.42 13.16
N VAL A 173 6.74 -18.23 12.57
CA VAL A 173 6.75 -16.93 13.30
C VAL A 173 5.33 -16.39 13.53
N LYS A 174 4.38 -16.72 12.64
CA LYS A 174 2.98 -16.30 12.66
C LYS A 174 2.03 -17.49 12.44
N PRO A 175 1.92 -18.47 13.37
CA PRO A 175 1.08 -19.65 13.17
C PRO A 175 -0.40 -19.32 12.89
N PHE A 176 -0.90 -18.20 13.40
CA PHE A 176 -2.25 -17.71 13.19
C PHE A 176 -2.52 -17.20 11.75
N PHE A 177 -1.51 -17.06 10.90
CA PHE A 177 -1.72 -16.82 9.47
C PHE A 177 -2.05 -18.09 8.68
N ALA A 178 -1.90 -19.30 9.25
CA ALA A 178 -2.11 -20.55 8.52
C ALA A 178 -3.50 -20.66 7.89
N ASP A 179 -4.55 -20.33 8.63
CA ASP A 179 -5.93 -20.40 8.11
C ASP A 179 -6.18 -19.37 7.00
N ASP A 180 -5.74 -18.11 7.18
CA ASP A 180 -5.95 -17.08 6.16
C ASP A 180 -5.10 -17.33 4.90
N VAL A 181 -3.89 -17.87 5.04
CA VAL A 181 -3.05 -18.29 3.90
C VAL A 181 -3.69 -19.47 3.16
N ASN A 182 -4.09 -20.53 3.87
CA ASN A 182 -4.70 -21.71 3.27
C ASN A 182 -6.06 -21.44 2.60
N ASN A 183 -6.71 -20.31 2.93
CA ASN A 183 -7.96 -19.87 2.34
C ASN A 183 -7.81 -18.69 1.35
N GLY A 184 -6.60 -18.24 1.03
CA GLY A 184 -6.36 -17.10 0.12
C GLY A 184 -6.84 -15.72 0.64
N LYS A 185 -7.03 -15.59 1.95
CA LYS A 185 -7.55 -14.41 2.66
C LYS A 185 -6.47 -13.48 3.20
N LEU A 186 -5.22 -13.94 3.32
CA LEU A 186 -4.14 -13.12 3.86
C LEU A 186 -3.72 -12.05 2.83
N GLY A 187 -4.14 -10.81 3.06
CA GLY A 187 -3.83 -9.67 2.20
C GLY A 187 -4.93 -9.33 1.20
N ASN A 188 -4.52 -8.73 0.09
CA ASN A 188 -5.39 -8.06 -0.87
C ASN A 188 -5.47 -8.88 -2.17
N PRO A 189 -6.65 -9.42 -2.52
CA PRO A 189 -6.80 -10.31 -3.68
C PRO A 189 -6.69 -9.56 -5.02
N SER A 190 -6.76 -8.23 -5.03
CA SER A 190 -6.72 -7.42 -6.25
C SER A 190 -5.33 -6.92 -6.59
N THR A 191 -4.42 -6.80 -5.62
CA THR A 191 -3.04 -6.34 -5.86
C THR A 191 -2.11 -7.43 -6.38
N MET A 192 -2.39 -8.72 -6.17
CA MET A 192 -1.59 -9.80 -6.80
C MET A 192 -1.74 -9.79 -8.32
N GLN A 193 -2.97 -9.62 -8.84
CA GLN A 193 -3.15 -9.45 -10.28
C GLN A 193 -2.48 -8.14 -10.77
N LEU A 194 -2.57 -7.04 -10.01
CA LEU A 194 -1.87 -5.80 -10.36
C LEU A 194 -0.34 -6.02 -10.46
N LEU A 195 0.26 -6.80 -9.55
CA LEU A 195 1.68 -7.14 -9.58
C LEU A 195 2.08 -7.84 -10.89
N TYR A 196 1.28 -8.80 -11.37
CA TYR A 196 1.48 -9.44 -12.68
C TYR A 196 1.15 -8.54 -13.87
N ASP A 197 0.18 -7.62 -13.74
CA ASP A 197 -0.18 -6.69 -14.82
C ASP A 197 0.95 -5.65 -15.05
N ILE A 198 1.48 -5.04 -13.98
CA ILE A 198 2.44 -3.91 -14.06
C ILE A 198 3.92 -4.26 -13.79
N ARG A 199 4.23 -5.49 -13.37
CA ARG A 199 5.60 -6.06 -13.23
C ARG A 199 6.63 -5.08 -12.65
N PRO A 200 6.44 -4.51 -11.43
CA PRO A 200 7.40 -3.54 -10.91
C PRO A 200 8.72 -4.22 -10.54
N ARG A 201 9.87 -3.52 -10.64
CA ARG A 201 11.16 -4.07 -10.14
C ARG A 201 11.07 -4.41 -8.65
N TYR A 202 10.44 -3.51 -7.89
CA TYR A 202 10.28 -3.60 -6.44
C TYR A 202 8.82 -3.43 -6.01
N TRP A 203 8.36 -4.25 -5.06
CA TRP A 203 7.08 -4.05 -4.37
C TRP A 203 7.29 -3.97 -2.86
N PHE A 204 6.93 -2.84 -2.24
CA PHE A 204 7.07 -2.61 -0.80
C PHE A 204 5.73 -2.62 -0.07
N ALA A 205 5.69 -3.29 1.09
CA ALA A 205 4.48 -3.45 1.90
C ALA A 205 4.73 -3.39 3.42
N ALA A 206 3.65 -3.29 4.21
CA ALA A 206 3.70 -3.21 5.68
C ALA A 206 2.58 -4.03 6.34
N HIS A 207 1.73 -3.40 7.17
CA HIS A 207 0.53 -3.93 7.83
C HIS A 207 0.66 -5.16 8.76
N LEU A 208 1.21 -6.29 8.29
CA LEU A 208 1.19 -7.59 8.98
C LEU A 208 2.18 -7.72 10.16
N HIS A 209 2.95 -6.66 10.44
CA HIS A 209 3.90 -6.57 11.56
C HIS A 209 4.89 -7.73 11.59
N VAL A 210 5.53 -8.01 10.45
CA VAL A 210 6.60 -8.99 10.26
C VAL A 210 7.36 -8.61 8.99
N ALA A 211 8.69 -8.67 9.02
CA ALA A 211 9.48 -8.54 7.80
C ALA A 211 9.42 -9.85 7.00
N PHE A 212 9.20 -9.76 5.70
CA PHE A 212 9.10 -10.92 4.80
C PHE A 212 9.54 -10.49 3.40
N ALA A 213 10.24 -11.35 2.68
CA ALA A 213 10.69 -11.07 1.32
C ALA A 213 10.38 -12.27 0.43
N ALA A 214 10.03 -11.96 -0.82
CA ALA A 214 9.57 -12.93 -1.82
C ALA A 214 10.01 -12.47 -3.22
N LEU A 215 10.15 -13.43 -4.13
CA LEU A 215 10.57 -13.17 -5.51
C LEU A 215 9.50 -13.70 -6.47
N VAL A 216 8.76 -12.81 -7.13
CA VAL A 216 7.74 -13.18 -8.10
C VAL A 216 8.37 -13.19 -9.49
N ALA A 217 8.54 -14.39 -10.06
CA ALA A 217 8.95 -14.56 -11.45
C ALA A 217 7.84 -14.08 -12.41
N HIS A 218 8.26 -13.59 -13.58
CA HIS A 218 7.37 -13.18 -14.66
C HIS A 218 7.73 -13.93 -15.94
N ASP A 219 6.73 -14.48 -16.61
CA ASP A 219 6.92 -15.13 -17.91
C ASP A 219 7.05 -14.10 -19.04
N GLY A 220 8.02 -14.34 -19.91
CA GLY A 220 8.12 -13.71 -21.22
C GLY A 220 7.03 -14.19 -22.18
N LYS A 221 6.79 -13.45 -23.25
CA LYS A 221 5.68 -13.67 -24.20
C LYS A 221 5.69 -15.03 -24.92
N ASP A 222 6.82 -15.73 -24.90
CA ASP A 222 7.07 -17.06 -25.45
C ASP A 222 7.18 -18.17 -24.38
N GLY A 223 7.02 -17.83 -23.10
CA GLY A 223 7.28 -18.71 -21.97
C GLY A 223 8.76 -18.82 -21.58
N SER A 224 9.64 -17.95 -22.09
CA SER A 224 11.00 -17.80 -21.57
C SER A 224 11.02 -16.96 -20.30
N ALA A 225 11.99 -17.22 -19.41
CA ALA A 225 12.23 -16.39 -18.22
C ALA A 225 13.00 -15.10 -18.54
N GLY A 226 12.56 -14.38 -19.58
CA GLY A 226 13.21 -13.16 -20.08
C GLY A 226 12.78 -11.86 -19.38
N ALA A 227 11.82 -11.92 -18.46
CA ALA A 227 11.31 -10.75 -17.73
C ALA A 227 11.90 -10.68 -16.31
N ASN A 228 12.26 -9.47 -15.87
CA ASN A 228 12.91 -9.27 -14.57
C ASN A 228 11.91 -9.49 -13.41
N PRO A 229 12.22 -10.33 -12.42
CA PRO A 229 11.29 -10.68 -11.35
C PRO A 229 11.00 -9.49 -10.42
N THR A 230 9.77 -9.41 -9.92
CA THR A 230 9.40 -8.44 -8.88
C THR A 230 9.96 -8.89 -7.53
N ARG A 231 10.83 -8.04 -6.96
CA ARG A 231 11.36 -8.20 -5.61
C ARG A 231 10.36 -7.63 -4.60
N PHE A 232 9.64 -8.50 -3.88
CA PHE A 232 8.72 -8.10 -2.83
C PHE A 232 9.44 -8.02 -1.48
N LEU A 233 9.23 -6.92 -0.75
CA LEU A 233 9.68 -6.74 0.63
C LEU A 233 8.58 -6.10 1.50
N ALA A 234 8.17 -6.83 2.53
CA ALA A 234 7.38 -6.30 3.62
C ALA A 234 8.26 -5.96 4.84
N LEU A 235 7.89 -4.89 5.56
CA LEU A 235 8.55 -4.45 6.79
C LEU A 235 7.62 -4.55 8.02
N ASP A 236 8.23 -4.67 9.19
CA ASP A 236 7.54 -4.63 10.49
C ASP A 236 7.27 -3.17 10.94
N LYS A 237 6.48 -2.98 11.99
CA LYS A 237 6.18 -1.66 12.56
C LYS A 237 7.41 -1.05 13.25
N PRO A 238 7.64 0.27 13.17
CA PRO A 238 8.66 0.98 13.96
C PRO A 238 8.48 0.79 15.47
N ILE A 239 9.19 -0.22 15.98
CA ILE A 239 9.29 -0.67 17.36
C ILE A 239 10.75 -1.13 17.53
N PRO A 240 11.43 -0.81 18.64
CA PRO A 240 12.81 -1.23 18.87
C PRO A 240 13.03 -2.74 18.64
N ARG A 241 14.18 -3.08 18.05
CA ARG A 241 14.60 -4.48 17.76
C ARG A 241 13.72 -5.23 16.76
N ARG A 242 12.94 -4.51 15.93
CA ARG A 242 12.24 -5.06 14.76
C ARG A 242 12.86 -4.58 13.45
N GLN A 243 12.64 -5.34 12.39
CA GLN A 243 13.05 -5.00 11.01
C GLN A 243 11.97 -4.09 10.38
N PHE A 244 12.02 -2.80 10.73
CA PHE A 244 11.04 -1.79 10.31
C PHE A 244 11.59 -0.77 9.30
N ILE A 245 12.87 -0.86 8.98
CA ILE A 245 13.59 0.01 8.06
C ILE A 245 14.56 -0.86 7.26
N GLN A 246 14.70 -0.56 5.98
CA GLN A 246 15.67 -1.15 5.06
C GLN A 246 16.23 0.00 4.22
N ALA A 247 17.55 0.02 4.01
CA ALA A 247 18.16 0.85 2.99
C ALA A 247 18.33 0.01 1.71
N LEU A 248 18.09 0.62 0.56
CA LEU A 248 18.34 -0.01 -0.74
C LEU A 248 19.14 0.98 -1.59
N GLU A 249 20.12 0.45 -2.30
CA GLU A 249 20.88 1.18 -3.31
C GLU A 249 20.22 0.88 -4.66
N LEU A 250 19.98 1.92 -5.47
CA LEU A 250 19.25 1.85 -6.73
C LEU A 250 19.98 2.71 -7.75
N ASP A 251 20.32 2.12 -8.90
CA ASP A 251 20.99 2.86 -9.97
C ASP A 251 20.07 3.93 -10.58
N ILE A 252 20.61 5.13 -10.73
CA ILE A 252 20.02 6.31 -11.35
C ILE A 252 21.04 6.93 -12.32
N ALA A 253 20.60 7.76 -13.25
CA ALA A 253 21.51 8.48 -14.14
C ALA A 253 22.34 9.52 -13.35
N GLU A 254 23.60 9.76 -13.78
CA GLU A 254 24.50 10.71 -13.11
C GLU A 254 23.96 12.16 -13.09
N ASP A 255 23.09 12.51 -14.03
CA ASP A 255 22.41 13.80 -14.18
C ASP A 255 20.97 13.83 -13.63
N ALA A 256 20.53 12.77 -12.93
CA ALA A 256 19.17 12.65 -12.44
C ALA A 256 18.82 13.66 -11.34
N GLU A 257 17.89 14.58 -11.62
CA GLU A 257 17.43 15.57 -10.64
C GLU A 257 16.71 14.91 -9.46
N LEU A 258 17.19 15.18 -8.24
CA LEU A 258 16.64 14.70 -6.97
C LEU A 258 15.39 15.51 -6.55
N LYS A 259 14.41 15.66 -7.44
CA LYS A 259 13.14 16.37 -7.21
C LYS A 259 11.93 15.51 -7.56
N LEU A 260 10.77 15.85 -7.00
CA LEU A 260 9.50 15.22 -7.38
C LEU A 260 8.96 15.81 -8.70
N THR A 261 8.55 14.92 -9.61
CA THR A 261 7.81 15.26 -10.83
C THR A 261 6.60 14.34 -11.01
N TYR A 262 5.55 14.82 -11.66
CA TYR A 262 4.39 14.00 -12.04
C TYR A 262 4.75 13.02 -13.15
N ASP A 263 4.16 11.82 -13.15
CA ASP A 263 4.36 10.87 -14.25
C ASP A 263 3.40 11.12 -15.43
N PRO A 264 3.89 11.37 -16.66
CA PRO A 264 3.02 11.72 -17.79
C PRO A 264 2.04 10.63 -18.23
N GLN A 265 2.36 9.34 -18.05
CA GLN A 265 1.41 8.27 -18.36
C GLN A 265 0.28 8.25 -17.34
N TRP A 266 0.60 8.42 -16.05
CA TRP A 266 -0.41 8.51 -15.00
C TRP A 266 -1.32 9.74 -15.14
N LEU A 267 -0.77 10.91 -15.51
CA LEU A 267 -1.58 12.09 -15.82
C LEU A 267 -2.54 11.83 -17.00
N ALA A 268 -2.08 11.13 -18.05
CA ALA A 268 -2.92 10.74 -19.18
C ALA A 268 -3.99 9.69 -18.78
N ILE A 269 -3.67 8.74 -17.90
CA ILE A 269 -4.64 7.78 -17.32
C ILE A 269 -5.68 8.54 -16.50
N LEU A 270 -5.29 9.46 -15.60
CA LEU A 270 -6.23 10.27 -14.83
C LEU A 270 -7.17 11.07 -15.74
N LYS A 271 -6.63 11.76 -16.75
CA LYS A 271 -7.41 12.61 -17.65
C LYS A 271 -8.35 11.81 -18.56
N SER A 272 -7.90 10.68 -19.12
CA SER A 272 -8.72 9.81 -19.97
C SER A 272 -9.76 8.98 -19.19
N THR A 273 -9.58 8.81 -17.88
CA THR A 273 -10.48 8.05 -16.99
C THR A 273 -11.25 8.91 -15.99
N ASP A 274 -11.28 10.24 -16.17
CA ASP A 274 -11.95 11.14 -15.23
C ASP A 274 -13.49 10.97 -15.22
N SER A 275 -14.07 10.47 -16.31
CA SER A 275 -15.50 10.13 -16.39
C SER A 275 -15.96 9.10 -15.36
N PHE A 276 -15.03 8.37 -14.73
CA PHE A 276 -15.29 7.41 -13.64
C PHE A 276 -15.05 8.00 -12.23
N THR A 277 -14.59 9.26 -12.12
CA THR A 277 -14.46 9.97 -10.84
C THR A 277 -15.86 10.17 -10.24
N THR A 278 -16.12 9.63 -9.04
CA THR A 278 -17.47 9.65 -8.44
C THR A 278 -17.44 9.73 -6.90
N ILE A 279 -18.46 10.38 -6.34
CA ILE A 279 -18.72 10.51 -4.89
C ILE A 279 -19.96 9.72 -4.43
N THR A 280 -20.51 8.87 -5.29
CA THR A 280 -21.80 8.20 -5.06
C THR A 280 -21.65 6.92 -4.22
N ARG A 281 -22.27 6.91 -3.03
CA ARG A 281 -22.25 5.78 -2.07
C ARG A 281 -22.98 4.51 -2.57
N SER A 282 -23.93 4.67 -3.49
CA SER A 282 -24.69 3.61 -4.15
C SER A 282 -25.37 4.15 -5.41
N VAL A 283 -25.11 3.55 -6.57
CA VAL A 283 -25.68 3.98 -7.86
C VAL A 283 -27.19 3.72 -7.90
N SER A 284 -27.98 4.69 -8.38
CA SER A 284 -29.40 4.48 -8.66
C SER A 284 -29.92 5.37 -9.80
N GLY A 285 -31.04 4.97 -10.42
CA GLY A 285 -31.71 5.77 -11.45
C GLY A 285 -30.88 5.98 -12.73
N LYS A 286 -30.78 7.24 -13.18
CA LYS A 286 -30.15 7.61 -14.46
C LYS A 286 -28.62 7.63 -14.44
N GLU A 287 -27.99 7.52 -13.27
CA GLU A 287 -26.53 7.52 -13.10
C GLU A 287 -25.84 6.24 -13.62
N LEU A 288 -26.62 5.26 -14.13
CA LEU A 288 -26.12 3.94 -14.50
C LEU A 288 -25.13 3.89 -15.68
N GLN A 289 -24.97 4.96 -16.49
CA GLN A 289 -24.11 4.90 -17.68
C GLN A 289 -22.61 4.87 -17.35
N ASN A 290 -22.14 5.68 -16.38
CA ASN A 290 -20.74 5.65 -15.93
C ASN A 290 -20.55 4.75 -14.70
N ALA A 291 -21.53 3.92 -14.38
CA ALA A 291 -21.57 3.15 -13.13
C ALA A 291 -20.69 1.89 -13.14
N TYR A 292 -20.01 1.60 -14.24
CA TYR A 292 -19.20 0.38 -14.42
C TYR A 292 -17.83 0.68 -14.98
N LEU A 293 -16.82 -0.06 -14.49
CA LEU A 293 -15.48 -0.10 -15.06
C LEU A 293 -15.52 -0.98 -16.33
N PRO A 294 -15.08 -0.45 -17.49
CA PRO A 294 -14.95 -1.25 -18.70
C PRO A 294 -13.98 -2.43 -18.54
N SER A 295 -14.23 -3.49 -19.31
CA SER A 295 -13.41 -4.71 -19.37
C SER A 295 -13.20 -5.14 -20.82
N ALA A 296 -12.30 -6.09 -21.07
CA ALA A 296 -12.04 -6.63 -22.41
C ALA A 296 -13.26 -7.32 -23.08
N HIS A 297 -14.36 -7.51 -22.34
CA HIS A 297 -15.64 -8.04 -22.82
C HIS A 297 -16.71 -6.94 -23.04
N SER A 298 -16.35 -5.67 -22.84
CA SER A 298 -17.22 -4.51 -23.07
C SER A 298 -17.07 -4.00 -24.52
N ASN A 299 -18.12 -3.34 -25.03
CA ASN A 299 -18.12 -2.73 -26.37
C ASN A 299 -17.50 -1.31 -26.38
N GLU A 300 -16.92 -0.87 -25.27
CA GLU A 300 -16.41 0.48 -25.05
C GLU A 300 -14.88 0.47 -24.93
N ARG A 301 -14.23 1.64 -24.86
CA ARG A 301 -12.79 1.68 -24.55
C ARG A 301 -12.59 1.09 -23.15
N TRP A 302 -11.84 0.00 -23.08
CA TRP A 302 -11.44 -0.64 -21.82
C TRP A 302 -9.94 -0.57 -21.55
N ASP A 303 -9.17 -0.39 -22.62
CA ASP A 303 -7.74 -0.12 -22.53
C ASP A 303 -7.50 1.39 -22.45
N PHE A 304 -7.05 1.85 -21.29
CA PHE A 304 -6.67 3.24 -21.06
C PHE A 304 -5.15 3.38 -20.86
N ARG A 305 -4.35 2.45 -21.41
CA ARG A 305 -2.95 2.74 -21.75
C ARG A 305 -2.95 4.02 -22.61
N PRO A 306 -2.17 5.06 -22.26
CA PRO A 306 -2.16 6.33 -23.00
C PRO A 306 -1.73 6.19 -24.46
N THR A 307 -2.44 6.84 -25.39
CA THR A 307 -1.97 6.97 -26.77
C THR A 307 -0.87 8.02 -26.91
N GLU A 308 -0.18 8.06 -28.06
CA GLU A 308 0.80 9.10 -28.36
C GLU A 308 0.18 10.51 -28.33
N GLU A 309 -1.07 10.67 -28.79
CA GLU A 309 -1.80 11.93 -28.74
C GLU A 309 -2.18 12.34 -27.31
N GLU A 310 -2.54 11.38 -26.45
CA GLU A 310 -2.84 11.63 -25.05
C GLU A 310 -1.58 12.07 -24.29
N LEU A 311 -0.45 11.37 -24.49
CA LEU A 311 0.85 11.76 -23.92
C LEU A 311 1.31 13.13 -24.48
N ALA A 312 1.16 13.36 -25.78
CA ALA A 312 1.43 14.66 -26.40
C ALA A 312 0.41 15.76 -26.02
N SER A 313 -0.68 15.43 -25.32
CA SER A 313 -1.55 16.41 -24.67
C SER A 313 -1.00 16.80 -23.29
N ILE A 314 -0.52 15.83 -22.51
CA ILE A 314 0.12 16.05 -21.21
C ILE A 314 1.41 16.85 -21.36
N SER A 315 2.26 16.54 -22.35
CA SER A 315 3.51 17.28 -22.60
C SER A 315 3.30 18.77 -22.97
N LYS A 316 2.07 19.22 -23.22
CA LYS A 316 1.73 20.64 -23.45
C LYS A 316 1.38 21.40 -22.18
N LEU A 317 1.23 20.72 -21.03
CA LEU A 317 0.94 21.33 -19.72
C LEU A 317 2.14 22.10 -19.13
N GLY A 318 3.33 21.94 -19.70
CA GLY A 318 4.53 22.68 -19.33
C GLY A 318 5.41 21.93 -18.34
N ASP A 319 5.75 22.59 -17.22
CA ASP A 319 6.56 21.98 -16.16
C ASP A 319 5.81 20.82 -15.50
N MET A 320 6.53 19.73 -15.22
CA MET A 320 6.04 18.53 -14.56
C MET A 320 6.52 18.44 -13.10
N SER A 321 7.29 19.41 -12.62
CA SER A 321 7.73 19.51 -11.22
C SER A 321 6.53 19.60 -10.28
N ILE A 322 6.52 18.80 -9.21
CA ILE A 322 5.47 18.88 -8.19
C ILE A 322 5.75 20.14 -7.35
N PRO A 323 4.85 21.14 -7.31
CA PRO A 323 5.10 22.40 -6.62
C PRO A 323 5.17 22.21 -5.10
N GLU A 324 6.05 22.93 -4.41
CA GLU A 324 6.18 22.91 -2.95
C GLU A 324 5.11 23.81 -2.26
N ASN A 325 3.85 23.63 -2.63
CA ASN A 325 2.70 24.45 -2.22
C ASN A 325 1.99 23.96 -0.93
N PHE A 326 2.75 23.48 0.07
CA PHE A 326 2.16 23.10 1.36
C PHE A 326 1.51 24.30 2.07
N GLN A 327 0.26 24.13 2.50
CA GLN A 327 -0.46 25.11 3.31
C GLN A 327 -1.30 24.40 4.40
N GLN A 328 -1.41 25.04 5.57
CA GLN A 328 -2.21 24.54 6.68
C GLN A 328 -3.70 24.79 6.40
N THR A 329 -4.43 23.73 6.07
CA THR A 329 -5.88 23.76 5.84
C THR A 329 -6.68 23.82 7.16
N ALA A 330 -6.26 23.08 8.18
CA ALA A 330 -6.80 23.11 9.52
C ALA A 330 -5.88 23.92 10.45
N LYS A 331 -6.40 24.40 11.59
CA LYS A 331 -5.58 25.07 12.61
C LYS A 331 -4.56 24.08 13.22
N PRO A 332 -3.25 24.38 13.26
CA PRO A 332 -2.24 23.48 13.78
C PRO A 332 -2.40 23.30 15.29
N LEU A 333 -2.18 22.07 15.75
CA LEU A 333 -2.02 21.79 17.17
C LEU A 333 -0.63 22.25 17.62
N LEU A 334 -0.56 23.15 18.60
CA LEU A 334 0.73 23.62 19.13
C LEU A 334 1.20 22.84 20.37
N LYS A 335 0.27 22.29 21.17
CA LYS A 335 0.56 21.54 22.41
C LYS A 335 -0.44 20.40 22.59
N ASP A 336 0.07 19.19 22.83
CA ASP A 336 -0.74 17.99 23.07
C ASP A 336 -1.29 17.95 24.50
N THR A 337 -2.38 18.67 24.76
CA THR A 337 -3.03 18.75 26.08
C THR A 337 -4.27 17.83 26.17
N PRO A 338 -4.75 17.47 27.38
CA PRO A 338 -5.98 16.70 27.54
C PRO A 338 -7.21 17.36 26.88
N GLU A 339 -7.27 18.68 26.88
CA GLU A 339 -8.36 19.46 26.28
C GLU A 339 -8.33 19.34 24.74
N ALA A 340 -7.13 19.48 24.15
CA ALA A 340 -6.94 19.31 22.71
C ALA A 340 -7.24 17.87 22.23
N ARG A 341 -6.90 16.85 23.03
CA ARG A 341 -7.26 15.45 22.76
C ARG A 341 -8.77 15.17 22.81
N ASN A 342 -9.53 16.04 23.49
CA ASN A 342 -10.99 15.99 23.61
C ASN A 342 -11.69 17.06 22.74
N ALA A 343 -10.97 17.71 21.82
CA ALA A 343 -11.56 18.64 20.87
C ALA A 343 -12.64 17.96 20.01
N GLN A 344 -13.65 18.73 19.59
CA GLN A 344 -14.69 18.22 18.69
C GLN A 344 -14.10 17.87 17.32
N CYS A 345 -14.79 17.01 16.57
CA CYS A 345 -14.39 16.66 15.21
C CYS A 345 -14.30 17.92 14.35
N THR A 346 -13.16 18.14 13.71
CA THR A 346 -12.99 19.26 12.77
C THR A 346 -13.97 19.12 11.60
N PRO A 347 -14.46 20.24 11.05
CA PRO A 347 -15.15 20.27 9.77
C PRO A 347 -14.21 19.85 8.62
N TYR A 348 -14.74 19.85 7.40
CA TYR A 348 -13.93 19.61 6.20
C TYR A 348 -13.35 20.92 5.64
N TYR A 349 -12.13 20.85 5.11
CA TYR A 349 -11.44 21.96 4.46
C TYR A 349 -11.13 21.58 3.01
N ARG A 350 -11.34 22.51 2.06
CA ARG A 350 -10.91 22.31 0.67
C ARG A 350 -9.44 22.72 0.54
N ASN A 351 -8.58 21.76 0.23
CA ASN A 351 -7.14 21.97 0.14
C ASN A 351 -6.73 22.57 -1.22
N PRO A 352 -5.90 23.63 -1.24
CA PRO A 352 -5.51 24.33 -2.46
C PRO A 352 -4.74 23.45 -3.43
N GLN A 353 -3.88 22.55 -2.93
CA GLN A 353 -3.03 21.70 -3.77
C GLN A 353 -3.85 20.82 -4.72
N THR A 354 -4.96 20.24 -4.24
CA THR A 354 -5.87 19.43 -5.08
C THR A 354 -6.68 20.30 -6.03
N ALA A 355 -7.12 21.49 -5.59
CA ALA A 355 -7.86 22.42 -6.43
C ALA A 355 -6.99 22.94 -7.61
N GLU A 356 -5.73 23.27 -7.35
CA GLU A 356 -4.73 23.67 -8.32
C GLU A 356 -4.40 22.51 -9.28
N PHE A 357 -4.10 21.32 -8.76
CA PHE A 357 -3.79 20.13 -9.57
C PHE A 357 -4.94 19.76 -10.53
N CYS A 358 -6.17 19.65 -10.03
CA CYS A 358 -7.33 19.32 -10.87
C CYS A 358 -7.63 20.41 -11.91
N SER A 359 -7.38 21.69 -11.58
CA SER A 359 -7.54 22.81 -12.53
C SER A 359 -6.41 22.89 -13.56
N TRP A 360 -5.20 22.42 -13.25
CA TRP A 360 -4.06 22.39 -14.16
C TRP A 360 -4.14 21.20 -15.13
N LEU A 361 -4.45 20.01 -14.61
CA LEU A 361 -4.64 18.81 -15.43
C LEU A 361 -5.98 18.83 -16.19
N ASP A 362 -6.93 19.68 -15.80
CA ASP A 362 -8.29 19.79 -16.36
C ASP A 362 -9.06 18.45 -16.22
N ILE A 363 -9.37 18.13 -14.95
CA ILE A 363 -10.14 16.97 -14.48
C ILE A 363 -11.07 17.38 -13.31
N GLN A 364 -12.00 16.51 -12.91
CA GLN A 364 -12.88 16.77 -11.77
C GLN A 364 -12.10 16.84 -10.44
N ASP A 365 -12.43 17.86 -9.64
CA ASP A 365 -12.00 17.99 -8.24
C ASP A 365 -12.98 17.23 -7.32
N LEU A 366 -12.58 16.03 -6.89
CA LEU A 366 -13.34 15.19 -5.96
C LEU A 366 -13.72 15.94 -4.67
N ASN A 367 -12.82 16.78 -4.15
CA ASN A 367 -13.07 17.55 -2.93
C ASN A 367 -14.14 18.60 -3.17
N LYS A 368 -14.11 19.29 -4.33
CA LYS A 368 -15.19 20.20 -4.73
C LYS A 368 -16.53 19.46 -4.87
N MET A 369 -16.55 18.29 -5.50
CA MET A 369 -17.78 17.47 -5.60
C MET A 369 -18.33 17.13 -4.20
N LEU A 370 -17.45 16.78 -3.25
CA LEU A 370 -17.80 16.50 -1.85
C LEU A 370 -18.23 17.75 -1.05
N VAL A 371 -17.73 18.95 -1.39
CA VAL A 371 -18.16 20.24 -0.83
C VAL A 371 -19.55 20.59 -1.36
N ASP A 372 -19.74 20.61 -2.68
CA ASP A 372 -21.00 21.00 -3.34
C ASP A 372 -22.20 20.13 -2.90
N ARG A 373 -21.96 18.88 -2.49
CA ARG A 373 -22.98 17.94 -1.99
C ARG A 373 -23.52 18.28 -0.59
N ASP A 374 -22.74 18.91 0.27
CA ASP A 374 -23.03 19.11 1.71
C ASP A 374 -22.26 20.35 2.21
N PRO A 375 -22.58 21.56 1.71
CA PRO A 375 -21.75 22.75 1.92
C PRO A 375 -21.75 23.24 3.37
N ASP A 376 -22.83 22.99 4.12
CA ASP A 376 -23.01 23.41 5.52
C ASP A 376 -22.03 22.74 6.51
N SER A 377 -21.24 21.77 6.03
CA SER A 377 -20.26 21.02 6.83
C SER A 377 -18.80 21.27 6.42
N VAL A 378 -18.56 22.39 5.74
CA VAL A 378 -17.26 22.87 5.23
C VAL A 378 -16.93 24.20 5.89
N ASP A 379 -15.66 24.40 6.25
CA ASP A 379 -15.19 25.56 7.02
C ASP A 379 -14.05 26.30 6.29
N ILE A 380 -13.77 27.53 6.74
CA ILE A 380 -12.74 28.37 6.13
C ILE A 380 -11.36 27.79 6.49
N ALA A 381 -10.60 27.43 5.46
CA ALA A 381 -9.27 26.88 5.64
C ALA A 381 -8.33 27.90 6.30
N HIS A 382 -7.51 27.45 7.25
CA HIS A 382 -6.75 28.30 8.17
C HIS A 382 -5.84 29.31 7.46
N TYR A 383 -5.15 28.90 6.39
CA TYR A 383 -4.32 29.79 5.56
C TYR A 383 -5.08 30.98 4.95
N LEU A 384 -6.40 30.89 4.74
CA LEU A 384 -7.22 32.02 4.27
C LEU A 384 -7.52 33.03 5.38
N VAL A 385 -7.49 32.60 6.64
CA VAL A 385 -7.74 33.46 7.80
C VAL A 385 -6.52 34.31 8.10
N GLU A 386 -5.32 33.72 8.09
CA GLU A 386 -4.06 34.44 8.39
C GLU A 386 -3.71 35.47 7.30
N ASN A 387 -4.03 35.17 6.03
CA ASN A 387 -3.91 36.14 4.93
C ASN A 387 -4.95 37.28 4.99
N SER A 388 -5.81 37.35 6.02
CA SER A 388 -6.74 38.48 6.24
C SER A 388 -6.34 39.42 7.39
N THR A 389 -5.33 39.06 8.18
CA THR A 389 -4.78 39.88 9.28
C THR A 389 -3.54 40.64 8.84
N ASP A 390 -3.76 41.86 8.32
CA ASP A 390 -2.72 42.86 8.02
C ASP A 390 -2.22 43.50 9.33
N ASP A 391 -1.51 42.69 10.12
CA ASP A 391 -1.15 43.01 11.51
C ASP A 391 0.00 44.03 11.59
N SER A 392 -0.34 45.24 12.05
CA SER A 392 0.60 46.32 12.32
C SER A 392 0.87 46.49 13.81
N GLU A 393 2.11 46.15 14.22
CA GLU A 393 2.78 46.50 15.48
C GLU A 393 2.25 45.85 16.80
N ILE A 394 3.05 45.55 17.84
CA ILE A 394 4.52 45.49 18.06
C ILE A 394 4.81 44.62 19.33
N GLN A 395 6.00 44.00 19.38
CA GLN A 395 6.92 43.61 20.51
C GLN A 395 6.44 43.51 22.01
N ILE A 396 7.12 42.87 22.97
CA ILE A 396 8.20 41.86 23.16
C ILE A 396 8.14 41.47 24.67
N ASP A 397 8.64 40.29 25.09
CA ASP A 397 9.51 40.20 26.29
C ASP A 397 10.22 38.84 26.39
N GLU A 398 11.45 38.87 26.94
CA GLU A 398 12.33 37.72 27.21
C GLU A 398 12.05 37.19 28.66
N GLU A 399 12.71 36.20 29.28
CA GLU A 399 14.11 35.78 29.24
C GLU A 399 14.33 34.40 29.96
N VAL A 400 15.52 33.79 29.74
CA VAL A 400 16.22 32.71 30.49
C VAL A 400 15.55 31.34 30.75
N GLY A 401 16.27 30.24 30.43
CA GLY A 401 15.94 28.89 30.91
C GLY A 401 16.88 27.74 30.47
N ILE A 402 18.20 27.84 30.68
CA ILE A 402 19.19 26.79 30.32
C ILE A 402 19.32 25.72 31.44
N PHE A 403 19.40 24.42 31.11
CA PHE A 403 20.30 23.41 31.73
C PHE A 403 20.32 22.05 30.97
N ASP A 404 21.14 21.09 31.45
CA ASP A 404 21.79 19.99 30.70
C ASP A 404 21.03 18.63 30.49
N ILE A 405 21.73 17.62 29.96
CA ILE A 405 21.27 16.52 29.06
C ILE A 405 21.55 15.06 29.67
N TYR A 406 21.15 13.90 29.03
CA TYR A 406 22.05 12.69 28.69
C TYR A 406 22.01 11.37 29.74
N GLU A 407 21.90 9.94 29.70
CA GLU A 407 21.58 8.55 28.97
C GLU A 407 21.25 7.38 29.98
N PRO A 408 20.90 6.13 29.53
CA PRO A 408 20.84 4.91 30.36
C PRO A 408 22.00 3.87 30.21
N ARG A 409 21.81 2.65 30.73
CA ARG A 409 22.45 1.37 30.34
C ARG A 409 21.51 0.24 30.83
N ASP A 410 21.53 -1.02 30.40
CA ASP A 410 22.65 -1.87 29.92
C ASP A 410 22.21 -2.93 28.87
N ARG A 411 23.17 -3.73 28.37
CA ARG A 411 22.99 -4.76 27.33
C ARG A 411 22.62 -6.15 27.87
N VAL A 412 21.94 -6.96 27.04
CA VAL A 412 21.90 -8.45 27.16
C VAL A 412 22.16 -9.08 25.78
N GLN A 413 22.95 -10.15 25.72
CA GLN A 413 23.23 -10.91 24.49
C GLN A 413 22.27 -12.11 24.34
N ALA A 414 21.90 -12.43 23.09
CA ALA A 414 21.24 -13.68 22.71
C ALA A 414 21.96 -14.33 21.52
N LYS A 415 21.87 -15.66 21.37
CA LYS A 415 22.64 -16.44 20.38
C LYS A 415 21.83 -16.70 19.10
N LEU A 416 22.53 -16.77 17.98
CA LEU A 416 21.98 -17.16 16.67
C LEU A 416 21.74 -18.67 16.55
N GLY A 417 20.68 -19.03 15.82
CA GLY A 417 20.35 -20.41 15.43
C GLY A 417 20.94 -20.82 14.07
N PRO A 418 20.68 -22.07 13.62
CA PRO A 418 21.25 -22.62 12.39
C PRO A 418 20.63 -22.04 11.10
N ARG A 419 21.32 -22.27 9.98
CA ARG A 419 20.96 -21.80 8.63
C ARG A 419 19.98 -22.76 7.95
N THR A 420 19.13 -22.22 7.08
CA THR A 420 18.40 -22.98 6.05
C THR A 420 18.63 -22.33 4.69
N SER A 421 18.64 -23.13 3.63
CA SER A 421 18.76 -22.68 2.24
C SER A 421 17.65 -23.31 1.43
N TYR A 422 16.92 -22.51 0.66
CA TYR A 422 15.79 -22.94 -0.14
C TYR A 422 16.14 -22.82 -1.63
N VAL A 423 15.82 -23.85 -2.39
CA VAL A 423 15.83 -23.81 -3.86
C VAL A 423 14.38 -23.97 -4.28
N TYR A 424 13.85 -22.98 -5.00
CA TYR A 424 12.56 -23.08 -5.66
C TYR A 424 12.79 -23.26 -7.16
N THR A 425 11.94 -24.07 -7.80
CA THR A 425 12.06 -24.42 -9.22
C THR A 425 10.76 -24.08 -9.93
N ASP A 426 10.82 -23.12 -10.84
CA ASP A 426 9.70 -22.74 -11.72
C ASP A 426 10.22 -22.51 -13.14
N GLY A 427 9.39 -22.79 -14.15
CA GLY A 427 9.80 -22.82 -15.57
C GLY A 427 10.95 -23.80 -15.93
N GLY A 428 11.49 -24.54 -14.96
CA GLY A 428 12.72 -25.33 -15.08
C GLY A 428 14.01 -24.60 -14.66
N ILE A 429 13.91 -23.36 -14.16
CA ILE A 429 15.01 -22.58 -13.58
C ILE A 429 14.99 -22.76 -12.05
N ASN A 430 16.17 -22.88 -11.45
CA ASN A 430 16.33 -22.92 -10.00
C ASN A 430 16.69 -21.52 -9.48
N TYR A 431 15.90 -21.00 -8.55
CA TYR A 431 16.19 -19.76 -7.83
C TYR A 431 16.66 -20.08 -6.41
N THR A 432 17.87 -19.64 -6.04
CA THR A 432 18.51 -20.00 -4.76
C THR A 432 18.24 -18.95 -3.68
N ILE A 433 17.18 -19.12 -2.88
CA ILE A 433 16.88 -18.22 -1.76
C ILE A 433 17.61 -18.71 -0.49
N VAL A 434 18.79 -18.12 -0.26
CA VAL A 434 19.62 -18.40 0.93
C VAL A 434 19.23 -17.45 2.07
N GLN A 435 18.19 -17.78 2.85
CA GLN A 435 17.83 -17.02 4.05
C GLN A 435 18.79 -17.30 5.21
N THR A 436 19.97 -16.68 5.16
CA THR A 436 20.80 -16.51 6.37
C THR A 436 20.27 -15.35 7.21
N ALA A 437 20.55 -15.37 8.50
CA ALA A 437 20.20 -14.29 9.43
C ALA A 437 21.01 -12.99 9.23
N ALA A 438 21.50 -12.71 8.01
CA ALA A 438 22.26 -11.52 7.63
C ALA A 438 22.27 -11.17 6.13
N ARG A 439 21.57 -11.93 5.26
CA ARG A 439 21.55 -11.67 3.81
C ARG A 439 20.45 -12.46 3.11
N MET A 440 19.82 -11.86 2.11
CA MET A 440 19.38 -12.54 0.90
C MET A 440 20.36 -12.16 -0.22
N ILE A 441 20.63 -13.10 -1.12
CA ILE A 441 21.42 -12.88 -2.33
C ILE A 441 20.56 -13.43 -3.47
N PHE A 442 20.36 -12.66 -4.53
CA PHE A 442 19.73 -13.14 -5.75
C PHE A 442 20.82 -13.56 -6.75
N ASP A 443 20.56 -14.63 -7.52
CA ASP A 443 21.54 -15.21 -8.46
C ASP A 443 21.84 -14.29 -9.68
N ASP A 444 21.22 -13.11 -9.78
CA ASP A 444 21.41 -12.11 -10.84
C ASP A 444 22.38 -10.96 -10.48
N GLY A 445 22.85 -10.90 -9.23
CA GLY A 445 23.92 -9.97 -8.80
C GLY A 445 23.46 -8.64 -8.18
N GLU A 446 22.17 -8.27 -8.22
CA GLU A 446 21.66 -7.17 -7.37
C GLU A 446 21.54 -7.67 -5.92
N ASP A 447 22.56 -7.35 -5.11
CA ASP A 447 22.81 -7.88 -3.76
C ASP A 447 21.81 -7.31 -2.73
N PHE A 448 20.65 -7.96 -2.57
CA PHE A 448 19.55 -7.51 -1.71
C PHE A 448 19.85 -7.75 -0.21
N VAL A 449 20.83 -7.00 0.32
CA VAL A 449 21.31 -7.10 1.70
C VAL A 449 20.27 -6.58 2.70
N LEU A 450 19.33 -7.45 3.06
CA LEU A 450 18.45 -7.29 4.21
C LEU A 450 19.27 -6.96 5.46
N ASP A 451 19.11 -5.77 6.02
CA ASP A 451 19.82 -5.38 7.24
C ASP A 451 19.13 -6.04 8.44
N THR A 452 19.62 -7.21 8.82
CA THR A 452 19.14 -7.96 9.98
C THR A 452 19.70 -7.45 11.30
N ARG A 453 20.59 -6.44 11.29
CA ARG A 453 21.12 -5.86 12.52
C ARG A 453 19.95 -5.23 13.28
N PRO A 454 19.73 -5.58 14.56
CA PRO A 454 18.72 -4.87 15.35
C PRO A 454 19.11 -3.39 15.41
N THR A 455 18.14 -2.52 15.16
CA THR A 455 18.31 -1.06 15.21
C THR A 455 19.01 -0.65 16.52
N PRO A 456 20.15 0.07 16.47
CA PRO A 456 20.95 0.37 17.66
C PRO A 456 20.14 1.12 18.72
N ASP A 457 20.29 0.73 19.99
CA ASP A 457 19.63 1.38 21.15
C ASP A 457 20.11 2.84 21.39
N THR A 458 20.95 3.43 20.53
CA THR A 458 21.70 4.67 20.78
C THR A 458 21.12 5.92 20.09
N LEU A 459 20.35 6.69 20.85
CA LEU A 459 20.27 8.16 20.69
C LEU A 459 20.97 8.81 21.92
N PRO A 460 21.80 9.86 21.73
CA PRO A 460 23.03 10.08 22.54
C PRO A 460 22.83 10.75 23.89
N SER A 461 23.52 10.25 24.95
CA SER A 461 23.25 10.65 26.35
C SER A 461 24.50 10.37 27.40
N PRO A 462 24.48 10.19 28.79
CA PRO A 462 25.07 8.99 29.46
C PRO A 462 24.52 8.35 30.81
N LYS A 463 23.92 8.96 31.89
CA LYS A 463 23.64 8.21 33.19
C LYS A 463 22.52 8.73 34.16
N THR A 464 21.93 7.83 34.97
CA THR A 464 21.01 8.11 36.12
C THR A 464 21.53 7.64 37.50
N THR A 465 20.91 8.13 38.59
CA THR A 465 20.90 7.49 39.93
C THR A 465 19.45 7.19 40.37
N ARG A 466 19.27 6.24 41.28
CA ARG A 466 17.98 5.59 41.59
C ARG A 466 17.30 6.12 42.84
N ASP A 467 15.96 6.09 42.82
CA ASP A 467 15.12 5.63 43.93
C ASP A 467 14.05 4.67 43.38
N ALA A 468 13.39 3.89 44.24
CA ALA A 468 12.60 2.71 43.84
C ALA A 468 11.09 2.82 44.15
N GLN A 469 10.26 2.24 43.28
CA GLN A 469 8.86 1.90 43.52
C GLN A 469 8.46 0.68 42.67
N ASP A 470 7.49 -0.10 43.15
CA ASP A 470 7.26 -1.49 42.73
C ASP A 470 6.37 -1.67 41.48
N ASP A 471 6.57 -2.79 40.78
CA ASP A 471 5.72 -3.23 39.66
C ASP A 471 4.49 -4.02 40.16
N PRO A 472 3.25 -3.56 39.89
CA PRO A 472 2.02 -4.20 40.37
C PRO A 472 1.61 -5.49 39.62
N LEU A 473 2.43 -6.03 38.70
CA LEU A 473 2.09 -7.23 37.92
C LEU A 473 2.75 -8.55 38.39
N ASN A 474 3.60 -8.54 39.42
CA ASN A 474 4.32 -9.73 39.89
C ASN A 474 3.40 -10.87 40.41
N ASP A 475 2.20 -10.57 40.92
CA ASP A 475 1.29 -11.54 41.55
C ASP A 475 0.22 -12.14 40.61
N PHE A 476 0.33 -11.95 39.28
CA PHE A 476 -0.66 -12.49 38.34
C PHE A 476 -0.54 -14.02 38.13
N VAL A 477 -1.30 -14.79 38.90
CA VAL A 477 -1.45 -16.25 38.72
C VAL A 477 -2.64 -16.56 37.79
N PRO A 478 -2.43 -17.18 36.62
CA PRO A 478 -3.53 -17.54 35.71
C PRO A 478 -4.49 -18.60 36.32
N PRO A 479 -5.81 -18.48 36.10
CA PRO A 479 -6.79 -19.42 36.65
C PRO A 479 -6.69 -20.80 36.00
N LYS A 480 -6.67 -21.86 36.81
CA LYS A 480 -6.67 -23.26 36.36
C LYS A 480 -8.08 -23.69 35.93
N LEU A 481 -8.24 -24.05 34.66
CA LEU A 481 -9.47 -24.67 34.15
C LEU A 481 -9.58 -26.12 34.64
N THR A 482 -10.72 -26.48 35.23
CA THR A 482 -11.07 -27.87 35.60
C THR A 482 -12.23 -28.38 34.74
N PRO A 483 -12.17 -29.62 34.23
CA PRO A 483 -13.18 -30.12 33.30
C PRO A 483 -14.44 -30.64 34.03
N LYS A 484 -15.61 -30.38 33.46
CA LYS A 484 -16.83 -31.17 33.68
C LYS A 484 -17.60 -31.34 32.36
N ALA A 485 -17.90 -32.59 32.03
CA ALA A 485 -19.00 -32.97 31.13
C ALA A 485 -20.31 -33.06 31.95
N LYS A 486 -21.50 -33.28 31.39
CA LYS A 486 -21.91 -33.67 30.02
C LYS A 486 -23.15 -32.86 29.61
N ASP A 487 -23.48 -32.84 28.33
CA ASP A 487 -24.67 -33.55 27.80
C ASP A 487 -24.63 -33.59 26.26
N THR A 488 -25.38 -34.51 25.66
CA THR A 488 -25.27 -34.90 24.25
C THR A 488 -26.49 -34.51 23.43
N LEU A 489 -26.26 -33.91 22.26
CA LEU A 489 -27.21 -33.83 21.16
C LEU A 489 -26.68 -34.64 19.96
N PRO A 490 -27.56 -35.22 19.13
CA PRO A 490 -27.18 -36.28 18.19
C PRO A 490 -26.42 -35.78 16.96
N ASP A 491 -25.58 -36.65 16.43
CA ASP A 491 -24.91 -36.48 15.13
C ASP A 491 -25.91 -36.66 13.97
N VAL A 492 -25.66 -36.01 12.84
CA VAL A 492 -26.55 -35.97 11.66
C VAL A 492 -25.75 -36.21 10.37
N LEU A 493 -24.71 -37.05 10.43
CA LEU A 493 -23.92 -37.49 9.26
C LEU A 493 -23.63 -39.01 9.18
N ASP A 494 -24.29 -39.84 10.01
CA ASP A 494 -24.03 -41.29 10.13
C ASP A 494 -24.24 -42.12 8.82
N ASP A 495 -24.92 -41.57 7.82
CA ASP A 495 -25.30 -42.27 6.57
C ASP A 495 -24.56 -41.80 5.29
N PHE A 496 -23.58 -40.89 5.35
CA PHE A 496 -22.93 -40.38 4.12
C PHE A 496 -21.76 -41.27 3.63
N VAL A 497 -22.02 -42.09 2.62
CA VAL A 497 -21.00 -42.94 1.96
C VAL A 497 -20.43 -42.27 0.69
N PRO A 498 -19.13 -41.91 0.63
CA PRO A 498 -18.52 -41.33 -0.57
C PRO A 498 -18.41 -42.34 -1.73
N PRO A 499 -18.64 -41.92 -2.99
CA PRO A 499 -18.53 -42.80 -4.14
C PRO A 499 -17.07 -43.19 -4.44
N LYS A 500 -16.81 -44.49 -4.58
CA LYS A 500 -15.49 -45.01 -4.97
C LYS A 500 -15.27 -44.85 -6.49
N ILE A 501 -14.18 -44.20 -6.87
CA ILE A 501 -13.68 -44.17 -8.24
C ILE A 501 -12.43 -45.07 -8.31
N THR A 502 -12.47 -46.07 -9.21
CA THR A 502 -11.33 -46.94 -9.54
C THR A 502 -11.10 -46.94 -11.05
N PRO A 503 -9.84 -46.90 -11.54
CA PRO A 503 -9.54 -46.69 -12.95
C PRO A 503 -9.87 -47.91 -13.82
N LYS A 504 -10.11 -47.67 -15.12
CA LYS A 504 -10.15 -48.70 -16.17
C LYS A 504 -9.32 -48.29 -17.39
N SER A 505 -8.94 -49.31 -18.15
CA SER A 505 -7.77 -49.34 -19.04
C SER A 505 -8.05 -49.04 -20.51
N ARG A 506 -7.02 -48.48 -21.18
CA ARG A 506 -6.57 -48.71 -22.58
C ARG A 506 -7.62 -48.87 -23.69
N LYS A 507 -7.39 -48.12 -24.77
CA LYS A 507 -6.97 -48.74 -26.04
C LYS A 507 -6.02 -47.83 -26.82
N ASP A 508 -5.44 -48.38 -27.88
CA ASP A 508 -4.18 -47.96 -28.50
C ASP A 508 -4.39 -47.34 -29.89
N ASP A 509 -3.49 -46.44 -30.28
CA ASP A 509 -2.93 -46.24 -31.64
C ASP A 509 -1.99 -45.01 -31.58
N SER A 510 -0.98 -44.77 -32.43
CA SER A 510 0.05 -45.59 -33.08
C SER A 510 0.71 -44.70 -34.15
N SER A 511 1.87 -44.11 -33.85
CA SER A 511 2.86 -43.76 -34.88
C SER A 511 4.24 -43.59 -34.25
N SER A 512 5.28 -43.87 -35.03
CA SER A 512 6.66 -43.58 -34.66
C SER A 512 6.98 -42.09 -34.85
N ASP A 513 8.02 -41.59 -34.18
CA ASP A 513 9.33 -41.49 -34.82
C ASP A 513 10.45 -41.30 -33.78
N GLU A 514 11.63 -41.85 -34.08
CA GLU A 514 12.75 -42.00 -33.15
C GLU A 514 13.94 -41.15 -33.65
N ILE A 515 14.27 -40.08 -32.93
CA ILE A 515 15.51 -39.32 -33.15
C ILE A 515 16.26 -39.16 -31.82
N VAL A 516 17.44 -39.78 -31.77
CA VAL A 516 18.43 -39.70 -30.69
C VAL A 516 19.61 -38.85 -31.18
N LEU A 517 20.53 -38.48 -30.28
CA LEU A 517 21.81 -37.77 -30.51
C LEU A 517 21.66 -36.23 -30.56
N LYS A 518 22.57 -35.43 -30.00
CA LYS A 518 23.69 -35.70 -29.06
C LYS A 518 24.07 -34.38 -28.36
N ARG A 519 24.40 -34.40 -27.06
CA ARG A 519 25.11 -33.27 -26.42
C ARG A 519 26.49 -33.10 -27.08
N ARG A 520 26.82 -31.88 -27.49
CA ARG A 520 28.19 -31.47 -27.81
C ARG A 520 28.68 -30.56 -26.69
N LYS A 521 29.78 -30.95 -26.05
CA LYS A 521 30.68 -29.96 -25.42
C LYS A 521 31.40 -29.21 -26.54
N VAL A 522 31.59 -27.91 -26.32
CA VAL A 522 32.79 -27.18 -26.75
C VAL A 522 33.19 -26.35 -25.53
N ASP A 523 34.48 -26.30 -25.23
CA ASP A 523 35.00 -25.73 -23.99
C ASP A 523 35.38 -24.24 -24.15
N LEU A 524 35.75 -23.59 -23.04
CA LEU A 524 36.18 -22.18 -22.97
C LEU A 524 37.47 -21.90 -23.76
N PRO A 525 37.72 -20.62 -24.06
CA PRO A 525 38.99 -20.01 -23.69
C PRO A 525 38.85 -19.07 -22.48
N ASP A 526 39.90 -19.02 -21.65
CA ASP A 526 40.09 -18.02 -20.60
C ASP A 526 40.72 -16.72 -21.17
N ASP A 527 40.83 -15.69 -20.31
CA ASP A 527 41.60 -14.44 -20.47
C ASP A 527 41.22 -13.44 -21.59
N GLU A 528 40.46 -12.39 -21.24
CA GLU A 528 40.97 -11.00 -21.11
C GLU A 528 40.09 -10.15 -20.16
#